data_AF-A0A8T5EXZ6-F1
#
_entry.id   AF-A0A8T5EXZ6-F1
#
_cell.length_a   1.000
_cell.length_b   1.000
_cell.length_c   1.000
_cell.angle_alpha   90.00
_cell.angle_beta   90.00
_cell.angle_gamma   90.00
#
_symmetry.space_group_name_H-M   'P 1'
#
loop_
_entity.id
_entity.type
_entity.pdbx_description
1 polymer ?
#
loop_
_entity_poly.entity_id
_entity_poly.type
_entity_poly.pdbx_seq_one_letter_code
_entity_poly.pdbx_strand_id
1 'polypeptide(L)' 'MVKVQKLPNGQLVITIPKKIAEYEGIKKGTKIDFNKAKDGILLKCKE' A
#
# COMPACT_ATOMS: atom_id res chain seq x y z
N MET A 1 -5.75 11.53 -1.16
CA MET A 1 -6.25 11.15 0.18
C MET A 1 -5.97 9.66 0.36
N VAL A 2 -5.17 9.28 1.35
CA VAL A 2 -4.91 7.88 1.70
C VAL A 2 -5.83 7.53 2.85
N LYS A 3 -6.62 6.46 2.72
CA LYS A 3 -7.53 6.01 3.77
C LYS A 3 -7.02 4.70 4.34
N VAL A 4 -6.88 4.63 5.66
CA VAL A 4 -6.58 3.39 6.37
C VAL A 4 -7.85 2.91 7.05
N GLN A 5 -8.24 1.66 6.80
CA GLN A 5 -9.42 1.05 7.40
C GLN A 5 -9.04 -0.32 7.96
N LYS A 6 -9.52 -0.65 9.15
CA LYS A 6 -9.39 -1.99 9.73
C LYS A 6 -10.73 -2.70 9.58
N LEU A 7 -10.73 -3.81 8.84
CA LEU A 7 -11.92 -4.63 8.65
C LEU A 7 -12.19 -5.48 9.91
N PRO A 8 -13.44 -5.94 10.13
CA PRO A 8 -13.80 -6.74 11.30
C PRO A 8 -13.02 -8.05 11.43
N ASN A 9 -12.55 -8.61 10.31
CA ASN A 9 -11.70 -9.80 10.26
C ASN A 9 -10.24 -9.55 10.67
N GLY A 10 -9.89 -8.32 11.10
CA GLY A 10 -8.55 -7.93 11.48
C GLY A 10 -7.67 -7.44 10.32
N GLN A 11 -8.14 -7.51 9.07
CA GLN A 11 -7.37 -7.10 7.90
C GLN A 11 -7.25 -5.56 7.82
N LEU A 12 -6.04 -5.06 7.58
CA LEU A 12 -5.78 -3.65 7.35
C LEU A 12 -5.87 -3.36 5.84
N VAL A 13 -6.69 -2.38 5.47
CA VAL A 13 -6.88 -1.93 4.08
C VAL A 13 -6.37 -0.51 3.95
N ILE A 14 -5.42 -0.30 3.05
CA ILE A 14 -4.87 1.01 2.70
C ILE A 14 -5.36 1.36 1.30
N THR A 15 -6.20 2.38 1.21
CA THR A 15 -6.68 2.90 -0.07
C THR A 15 -5.72 3.96 -0.57
N ILE A 16 -5.13 3.71 -1.73
CA ILE A 16 -4.19 4.60 -2.41
C ILE A 16 -4.91 5.26 -3.60
N PRO A 17 -4.77 6.58 -3.82
CA PRO A 17 -5.31 7.25 -5.01
C PRO A 17 -4.81 6.62 -6.31
N LYS A 18 -5.71 6.52 -7.30
CA LYS A 18 -5.42 5.89 -8.60
C LYS A 18 -4.17 6.46 -9.28
N LYS A 19 -4.01 7.80 -9.29
CA LYS A 19 -2.83 8.45 -9.89
C LYS A 19 -1.50 8.02 -9.28
N ILE A 20 -1.47 7.77 -7.97
CA ILE A 20 -0.25 7.31 -7.28
C ILE A 20 0.02 5.85 -7.63
N ALA A 21 -1.02 5.01 -7.64
CA ALA A 21 -0.89 3.62 -8.06
C ALA A 21 -0.39 3.52 -9.50
N GLU A 22 -0.86 4.37 -10.42
CA GLU A 22 -0.41 4.42 -11.81
C GLU A 22 1.06 4.89 -11.92
N TYR A 23 1.44 5.92 -11.17
CA TYR A 23 2.83 6.41 -11.12
C TYR A 23 3.80 5.34 -10.60
N GLU A 24 3.41 4.62 -9.54
CA GLU A 24 4.21 3.55 -8.93
C GLU A 24 4.06 2.19 -9.63
N GLY A 25 3.27 2.11 -10.71
CA GLY A 25 3.03 0.87 -11.46
C GLY A 25 2.25 -0.22 -10.70
N ILE A 26 1.54 0.12 -9.62
CA ILE A 26 0.79 -0.81 -8.78
C ILE A 26 -0.47 -1.26 -9.51
N LYS A 27 -0.55 -2.56 -9.80
CA LYS A 27 -1.73 -3.22 -10.40
C LYS A 27 -2.38 -4.17 -9.40
N LYS A 28 -3.61 -4.59 -9.71
CA LYS A 28 -4.29 -5.61 -8.92
C LYS A 28 -3.45 -6.89 -8.93
N GLY A 29 -3.03 -7.36 -7.75
CA GLY A 29 -2.18 -8.55 -7.59
C GLY A 29 -0.68 -8.25 -7.47
N THR A 30 -0.24 -6.99 -7.57
CA THR A 30 1.15 -6.61 -7.29
C THR A 30 1.53 -6.96 -5.85
N LYS A 31 2.65 -7.67 -5.69
CA LYS A 31 3.22 -7.94 -4.36
C LYS A 31 4.00 -6.71 -3.89
N ILE A 32 3.71 -6.28 -2.66
CA ILE A 32 4.36 -5.14 -2.05
C ILE A 32 5.15 -5.64 -0.84
N ASP A 33 6.43 -5.29 -0.80
CA ASP A 33 7.31 -5.58 0.33
C ASP A 33 7.23 -4.42 1.34
N PHE A 34 6.96 -4.75 2.60
CA PHE A 34 6.82 -3.80 3.70
C PHE A 34 8.15 -3.72 4.44
N ASN A 35 8.91 -2.65 4.23
CA ASN A 35 10.16 -2.42 4.94
C ASN A 35 9.99 -1.36 6.04
N LYS A 36 10.55 -1.62 7.21
CA LYS A 36 10.55 -0.65 8.32
C LYS A 36 11.56 0.46 8.02
N ALA A 37 11.10 1.71 8.05
CA ALA A 37 11.93 2.90 8.00
C ALA A 37 11.91 3.62 9.35
N LYS A 38 12.84 4.56 9.59
CA LYS A 38 12.99 5.25 10.89
C LYS A 38 11.70 5.91 11.40
N ASP A 39 10.92 6.52 10.51
CA ASP A 39 9.67 7.23 10.83
C ASP A 39 8.45 6.68 10.09
N GLY A 40 8.51 5.44 9.60
CA GLY A 40 7.38 4.88 8.85
C GLY A 40 7.62 3.52 8.22
N ILE A 41 6.76 3.20 7.25
CA ILE A 41 6.83 1.97 6.47
C ILE A 41 7.07 2.37 5.03
N LEU A 42 8.14 1.84 4.45
CA LEU A 42 8.44 1.98 3.03
C LEU A 42 7.80 0.81 2.29
N LEU A 43 6.88 1.13 1.39
CA LEU A 43 6.26 0.17 0.48
C LEU A 43 7.12 0.10 -0.78
N LYS A 44 7.71 -1.05 -1.07
CA LYS A 44 8.40 -1.28 -2.34
C LYS A 44 7.57 -2.22 -3.20
N CYS A 45 7.17 -1.75 -4.37
CA CYS A 45 6.59 -2.60 -5.40
C CYS A 45 7.68 -3.56 -5.91
N LYS A 46 7.43 -4.88 -5.83
CA LYS A 46 8.22 -5.85 -6.58
C LYS A 46 7.56 -6.06 -7.94
N GLU A 47 8.36 -5.93 -9.00
CA GLU A 47 7.99 -6.32 -10.37
C GLU A 47 7.59 -7.80 -10.44
#